data_AF-A0A8I6SQK6-F1
#
_entry.id   AF-A0A8I6SQK6-F1
#
_cell.length_a   1.000
_cell.length_b   1.000
_cell.length_c   1.000
_cell.angle_alpha   90.00
_cell.angle_beta   90.00
_cell.angle_gamma   90.00
#
_symmetry.space_group_name_H-M   'P 1'
#
loop_
_entity.id
_entity.type
_entity.pdbx_description
1 polymer ?
#
loop_
_entity_poly.entity_id
_entity_poly.type
_entity_poly.pdbx_seq_one_letter_code
_entity_poly.pdbx_strand_id
1 'polypeptide(L)'
;MEIDNVPQPSGSQEDSSTLTKEPSGVDGDPATDSVKTAQVERPLVTSRNKGSVLVNPKQRGNPLLKCISNVPWEYEEGIIPDYVMGRTTCALFLSLRYHNLKPDYINNRIKELGKLYDLRVLLVQVDTKDPNYPLKHLTRVCLLTDMTLILAWNPEEAAKIIETYKSFEYKPPDMIMEKTESDSHIKLVSALTSIRSINKTDASTLLSNYGSLEKIIKATQHSLALCPGLGQQKATRLYNALHTPFLKSDKKQKTGIAKYFDV
;
A
#
# COMPACT_ATOMS: atom_id res chain seq x y z
N MET A 1 -84.81 -18.17 -5.23
CA MET A 1 -83.97 -18.24 -4.04
C MET A 1 -83.49 -16.82 -3.83
N GLU A 2 -83.91 -16.24 -2.70
CA GLU A 2 -83.49 -15.01 -2.03
C GLU A 2 -82.81 -13.90 -2.88
N ILE A 3 -83.34 -12.67 -3.06
CA ILE A 3 -84.18 -11.75 -2.24
C ILE A 3 -83.60 -11.48 -0.83
N ASP A 4 -83.39 -10.23 -0.35
CA ASP A 4 -83.48 -8.91 -1.00
C ASP A 4 -82.80 -7.78 -0.16
N ASN A 5 -82.84 -6.54 -0.69
CA ASN A 5 -83.08 -5.26 0.03
C ASN A 5 -81.94 -4.23 0.37
N VAL A 6 -82.38 -2.96 0.51
CA VAL A 6 -81.69 -1.63 0.46
C VAL A 6 -82.58 -0.61 1.26
N PRO A 7 -82.14 0.42 2.04
CA PRO A 7 -81.27 1.55 1.63
C PRO A 7 -80.31 2.23 2.67
N GLN A 8 -79.39 3.06 2.15
CA GLN A 8 -79.25 4.55 2.29
C GLN A 8 -80.13 5.36 3.30
N PRO A 9 -79.89 6.68 3.54
CA PRO A 9 -78.73 7.57 3.27
C PRO A 9 -78.42 8.59 4.42
N SER A 10 -77.83 9.75 4.06
CA SER A 10 -77.68 11.05 4.76
C SER A 10 -76.41 11.26 5.63
N GLY A 11 -75.74 12.41 5.57
CA GLY A 11 -76.00 13.59 4.74
C GLY A 11 -74.86 14.61 4.64
N SER A 12 -75.09 15.64 3.82
CA SER A 12 -74.29 16.86 3.61
C SER A 12 -74.13 17.70 4.91
N GLN A 13 -73.32 18.75 5.02
CA GLN A 13 -72.72 19.63 3.99
C GLN A 13 -71.49 20.43 4.53
N GLU A 14 -71.03 21.38 3.71
CA GLU A 14 -70.23 22.62 3.94
C GLU A 14 -70.34 23.27 5.36
N ASP A 15 -69.44 24.17 5.80
CA ASP A 15 -68.64 25.13 5.02
C ASP A 15 -67.34 25.63 5.71
N SER A 16 -66.58 26.45 4.98
CA SER A 16 -65.38 27.20 5.34
C SER A 16 -65.60 28.37 6.31
N SER A 17 -64.58 28.69 7.13
CA SER A 17 -64.23 30.09 7.49
C SER A 17 -62.85 30.16 8.17
N THR A 18 -62.30 31.38 8.28
CA THR A 18 -60.83 31.61 8.33
C THR A 18 -60.45 32.75 9.29
N LEU A 19 -59.13 32.89 9.53
CA LEU A 19 -58.39 34.08 10.02
C LEU A 19 -58.23 34.33 11.54
N THR A 20 -56.98 34.11 11.97
CA THR A 20 -56.14 34.95 12.85
C THR A 20 -56.55 35.33 14.27
N LYS A 21 -55.62 35.07 15.21
CA LYS A 21 -55.05 36.15 16.04
C LYS A 21 -53.64 35.82 16.55
N GLU A 22 -52.66 36.68 16.26
CA GLU A 22 -51.46 36.84 17.12
C GLU A 22 -51.79 37.80 18.27
N PRO A 23 -50.99 37.79 19.35
CA PRO A 23 -50.02 38.88 19.50
C PRO A 23 -48.62 38.40 19.95
N SER A 24 -47.69 39.36 20.05
CA SER A 24 -46.24 39.14 19.98
C SER A 24 -45.44 39.40 21.28
N GLY A 25 -44.23 38.82 21.34
CA GLY A 25 -43.09 39.28 22.15
C GLY A 25 -42.87 38.59 23.50
N VAL A 26 -41.66 38.55 24.08
CA VAL A 26 -40.29 38.92 23.62
C VAL A 26 -39.29 37.96 24.34
N ASP A 27 -38.00 37.99 23.97
CA ASP A 27 -36.84 37.26 24.57
C ASP A 27 -36.77 35.74 24.32
N GLY A 28 -35.59 35.10 24.16
CA GLY A 28 -34.23 35.64 24.04
C GLY A 28 -33.16 34.53 23.89
N ASP A 29 -32.13 34.81 23.07
CA ASP A 29 -30.88 34.03 22.84
C ASP A 29 -30.93 32.60 22.21
N PRO A 30 -29.81 32.12 21.59
CA PRO A 30 -29.89 31.16 20.48
C PRO A 30 -29.47 29.72 20.78
N ALA A 31 -30.18 28.75 20.20
CA ALA A 31 -29.75 27.36 20.13
C ALA A 31 -28.85 27.10 18.90
N THR A 32 -27.72 26.41 19.10
CA THR A 32 -26.72 26.14 18.06
C THR A 32 -27.21 25.13 17.02
N ASP A 33 -27.32 25.57 15.76
CA ASP A 33 -27.75 24.71 14.65
C ASP A 33 -26.72 23.59 14.37
N SER A 34 -27.11 22.36 14.70
CA SER A 34 -26.23 21.20 14.74
C SER A 34 -26.26 20.45 13.40
N VAL A 35 -25.53 20.99 12.42
CA VAL A 35 -25.40 20.43 11.07
C VAL A 35 -25.02 18.95 11.13
N LYS A 36 -25.96 18.08 10.72
CA LYS A 36 -25.76 16.64 10.64
C LYS A 36 -24.83 16.29 9.47
N THR A 37 -23.53 16.28 9.74
CA THR A 37 -22.53 15.75 8.80
C THR A 37 -22.87 14.29 8.48
N ALA A 38 -23.32 14.05 7.25
CA ALA A 38 -23.63 12.70 6.77
C ALA A 38 -22.34 11.86 6.74
N GLN A 39 -22.18 10.96 7.70
CA GLN A 39 -21.12 9.97 7.66
C GLN A 39 -21.43 9.00 6.51
N VAL A 40 -20.48 8.84 5.59
CA VAL A 40 -20.55 7.78 4.59
C VAL A 40 -20.38 6.46 5.31
N GLU A 41 -21.47 5.72 5.50
CA GLU A 41 -21.43 4.40 6.12
C GLU A 41 -20.51 3.49 5.31
N ARG A 42 -19.38 3.09 5.90
CA ARG A 42 -18.49 2.09 5.32
C ARG A 42 -19.27 0.78 5.23
N PRO A 43 -19.34 0.10 4.07
CA PRO A 43 -20.02 -1.18 3.97
C PRO A 43 -19.39 -2.20 4.93
N LEU A 44 -20.08 -2.46 6.04
CA LEU A 44 -19.71 -3.53 6.96
C LEU A 44 -20.12 -4.85 6.31
N VAL A 45 -19.23 -5.39 5.47
CA VAL A 45 -19.49 -6.60 4.70
C VAL A 45 -19.52 -7.80 5.65
N THR A 46 -20.71 -8.13 6.15
CA THR A 46 -20.93 -9.19 7.15
C THR A 46 -20.94 -10.57 6.52
N SER A 47 -19.78 -10.99 6.00
CA SER A 47 -19.59 -12.38 5.59
C SER A 47 -19.95 -13.33 6.74
N ARG A 48 -20.73 -14.35 6.40
CA ARG A 48 -21.10 -15.44 7.31
C ARG A 48 -19.90 -16.32 7.66
N ASN A 49 -18.87 -16.31 6.81
CA ASN A 49 -17.65 -17.11 6.90
C ASN A 49 -16.42 -16.20 7.07
N LYS A 50 -15.98 -15.93 8.29
CA LYS A 50 -14.90 -14.95 8.62
C LYS A 50 -13.54 -15.14 7.91
N GLY A 51 -13.36 -16.22 7.14
CA GLY A 51 -12.18 -16.52 6.33
C GLY A 51 -12.39 -16.55 4.81
N SER A 52 -13.59 -16.23 4.27
CA SER A 52 -13.86 -16.29 2.82
C SER A 52 -13.38 -15.06 2.04
N VAL A 53 -13.22 -15.23 0.72
CA VAL A 53 -13.21 -14.15 -0.28
C VAL A 53 -14.62 -13.98 -0.84
N LEU A 54 -15.07 -12.73 -0.96
CA LEU A 54 -16.43 -12.40 -1.36
C LEU A 54 -16.40 -11.99 -2.83
N VAL A 55 -17.14 -12.70 -3.67
CA VAL A 55 -17.03 -12.66 -5.13
C VAL A 55 -18.27 -12.01 -5.72
N ASN A 56 -18.07 -11.04 -6.62
CA ASN A 56 -19.18 -10.37 -7.28
C ASN A 56 -19.86 -11.34 -8.28
N PRO A 57 -21.20 -11.48 -8.29
CA PRO A 57 -21.90 -12.29 -9.29
C PRO A 57 -21.54 -11.94 -10.75
N LYS A 58 -21.09 -10.71 -11.03
CA LYS A 58 -20.54 -10.28 -12.34
C LYS A 58 -19.30 -11.07 -12.78
N GLN A 59 -18.56 -11.70 -11.85
CA GLN A 59 -17.39 -12.54 -12.13
C GLN A 59 -17.73 -14.01 -12.42
N ARG A 60 -19.02 -14.38 -12.40
CA ARG A 60 -19.47 -15.76 -12.65
C ARG A 60 -19.00 -16.25 -14.02
N GLY A 61 -18.21 -17.33 -14.02
CA GLY A 61 -17.60 -17.92 -15.22
C GLY A 61 -16.18 -17.43 -15.54
N ASN A 62 -15.64 -16.47 -14.79
CA ASN A 62 -14.21 -16.10 -14.87
C ASN A 62 -13.34 -17.33 -14.53
N PRO A 63 -12.37 -17.74 -15.39
CA PRO A 63 -11.51 -18.90 -15.14
C PRO A 63 -10.72 -18.79 -13.83
N LEU A 64 -10.41 -17.57 -13.37
CA LEU A 64 -9.73 -17.30 -12.10
C LEU A 64 -10.41 -18.01 -10.91
N LEU A 65 -11.74 -18.08 -10.88
CA LEU A 65 -12.51 -18.71 -9.79
C LEU A 65 -12.27 -20.23 -9.66
N LYS A 66 -11.75 -20.87 -10.71
CA LYS A 66 -11.35 -22.30 -10.67
C LYS A 66 -9.95 -22.50 -10.10
N CYS A 67 -9.13 -21.45 -10.09
CA CYS A 67 -7.75 -21.47 -9.61
C CYS A 67 -7.66 -21.09 -8.12
N ILE A 68 -8.63 -20.33 -7.59
CA ILE A 68 -8.76 -20.11 -6.14
C ILE A 68 -9.13 -21.46 -5.49
N SER A 69 -8.24 -21.97 -4.65
CA SER A 69 -8.28 -23.31 -4.06
C SER A 69 -7.74 -23.37 -2.63
N ASN A 70 -6.79 -22.50 -2.26
CA ASN A 70 -6.23 -22.42 -0.91
C ASN A 70 -7.12 -21.62 0.07
N VAL A 71 -8.17 -20.96 -0.44
CA VAL A 71 -9.03 -20.04 0.31
C VAL A 71 -10.48 -20.26 -0.12
N PRO A 72 -11.45 -20.41 0.81
CA PRO A 72 -12.86 -20.54 0.46
C PRO A 72 -13.39 -19.21 -0.11
N TRP A 73 -14.32 -19.29 -1.06
CA TRP A 73 -14.97 -18.11 -1.63
C TRP A 73 -16.47 -18.31 -1.80
N GLU A 74 -17.23 -17.23 -1.69
CA GLU A 74 -18.69 -17.21 -1.76
C GLU A 74 -19.17 -16.02 -2.61
N TYR A 75 -20.28 -16.19 -3.34
CA TYR A 75 -20.88 -15.06 -4.07
C TYR A 75 -21.67 -14.17 -3.11
N GLU A 76 -21.51 -12.85 -3.24
CA GLU A 76 -22.25 -11.88 -2.43
C GLU A 76 -22.88 -10.80 -3.31
N GLU A 77 -24.18 -10.58 -3.14
CA GLU A 77 -24.93 -9.56 -3.87
C GLU A 77 -24.76 -8.18 -3.21
N GLY A 78 -24.84 -7.11 -4.01
CA GLY A 78 -24.66 -5.74 -3.53
C GLY A 78 -23.21 -5.27 -3.39
N ILE A 79 -22.20 -6.14 -3.43
CA ILE A 79 -20.80 -5.68 -3.41
C ILE A 79 -20.44 -4.93 -4.69
N ILE A 80 -19.75 -3.79 -4.52
CA ILE A 80 -19.27 -2.94 -5.61
C ILE A 80 -17.98 -3.48 -6.26
N PRO A 81 -16.90 -3.86 -5.53
CA PRO A 81 -15.70 -4.42 -6.15
C PRO A 81 -15.97 -5.79 -6.80
N ASP A 82 -14.99 -6.33 -7.52
CA ASP A 82 -15.11 -7.67 -8.13
C ASP A 82 -14.78 -8.78 -7.11
N TYR A 83 -13.87 -8.49 -6.18
CA TYR A 83 -13.46 -9.37 -5.08
C TYR A 83 -13.24 -8.54 -3.80
N VAL A 84 -13.76 -9.01 -2.65
CA VAL A 84 -13.38 -8.49 -1.31
C VAL A 84 -12.47 -9.53 -0.65
N MET A 85 -11.27 -9.09 -0.28
CA MET A 85 -10.19 -9.95 0.24
C MET A 85 -9.91 -9.72 1.73
N GLY A 86 -10.57 -8.72 2.33
CA GLY A 86 -10.55 -8.43 3.76
C GLY A 86 -11.38 -7.20 4.07
N ARG A 87 -11.59 -6.89 5.36
CA ARG A 87 -12.53 -5.83 5.80
C ARG A 87 -12.31 -4.46 5.17
N THR A 88 -11.05 -4.15 4.85
CA THR A 88 -10.61 -2.86 4.28
C THR A 88 -9.92 -3.03 2.92
N THR A 89 -9.98 -4.23 2.33
CA THR A 89 -9.17 -4.63 1.16
C THR A 89 -10.02 -5.25 0.07
N CYS A 90 -10.03 -4.64 -1.12
CA CYS A 90 -10.76 -5.12 -2.29
C CYS A 90 -9.92 -5.13 -3.57
N ALA A 91 -10.32 -5.93 -4.56
CA ALA A 91 -9.80 -5.89 -5.92
C ALA A 91 -10.89 -5.64 -6.97
N LEU A 92 -10.55 -4.86 -7.98
CA LEU A 92 -11.18 -4.88 -9.30
C LEU A 92 -10.35 -5.78 -10.23
N PHE A 93 -11.00 -6.50 -11.15
CA PHE A 93 -10.35 -7.39 -12.10
C PHE A 93 -10.56 -6.93 -13.55
N LEU A 94 -9.48 -6.94 -14.34
CA LEU A 94 -9.49 -6.46 -15.72
C LEU A 94 -8.53 -7.26 -16.61
N SER A 95 -9.01 -7.83 -17.72
CA SER A 95 -8.11 -8.33 -18.77
C SER A 95 -7.70 -7.17 -19.69
N LEU A 96 -6.46 -7.16 -20.18
CA LEU A 96 -6.02 -6.13 -21.14
C LEU A 96 -6.81 -6.19 -22.45
N ARG A 97 -7.17 -7.38 -22.92
CA ARG A 97 -8.05 -7.59 -24.08
C ARG A 97 -9.43 -6.98 -23.86
N TYR A 98 -9.98 -7.07 -22.65
CA TYR A 98 -11.24 -6.41 -22.30
C TYR A 98 -11.08 -4.88 -22.21
N HIS A 99 -9.99 -4.39 -21.62
CA HIS A 99 -9.71 -2.94 -21.56
C HIS A 99 -9.59 -2.33 -22.97
N ASN A 100 -8.92 -3.02 -23.90
CA ASN A 100 -8.81 -2.60 -25.30
C ASN A 100 -10.17 -2.57 -26.03
N LEU A 101 -11.15 -3.39 -25.60
CA LEU A 101 -12.51 -3.41 -26.15
C LEU A 101 -13.44 -2.38 -25.49
N LYS A 102 -13.23 -2.07 -24.20
CA LYS A 102 -14.02 -1.11 -23.41
C LYS A 102 -13.13 -0.33 -22.44
N PRO A 103 -12.43 0.73 -22.90
CA PRO A 103 -11.50 1.48 -22.05
C PRO A 103 -12.20 2.18 -20.88
N ASP A 104 -13.39 2.75 -21.11
CA ASP A 104 -14.15 3.49 -20.08
C ASP A 104 -14.74 2.62 -18.97
N TYR A 105 -14.82 1.29 -19.16
CA TYR A 105 -15.37 0.37 -18.17
C TYR A 105 -14.67 0.55 -16.81
N ILE A 106 -13.34 0.50 -16.79
CA ILE A 106 -12.59 0.56 -15.53
C ILE A 106 -12.70 1.95 -14.88
N ASN A 107 -12.69 3.02 -15.68
CA ASN A 107 -12.84 4.39 -15.19
C ASN A 107 -14.18 4.60 -14.48
N ASN A 108 -15.25 3.91 -14.91
CA ASN A 108 -16.54 3.97 -14.25
C ASN A 108 -16.61 3.05 -13.02
N ARG A 109 -16.06 1.82 -13.08
CA ARG A 109 -15.96 0.92 -11.91
C ARG A 109 -15.15 1.52 -10.75
N ILE A 110 -14.11 2.32 -11.03
CA ILE A 110 -13.34 3.03 -10.01
C ILE A 110 -14.15 4.17 -9.38
N LYS A 111 -14.98 4.90 -10.17
CA LYS A 111 -15.91 5.91 -9.63
C LYS A 111 -16.97 5.28 -8.73
N GLU A 112 -17.54 4.14 -9.12
CA GLU A 112 -18.48 3.35 -8.29
C GLU A 112 -17.84 2.94 -6.95
N LEU A 113 -16.58 2.48 -6.98
CA LEU A 113 -15.86 2.01 -5.80
C LEU A 113 -15.43 3.13 -4.83
N GLY A 114 -15.17 4.33 -5.36
CA GLY A 114 -14.82 5.52 -4.59
C GLY A 114 -13.67 5.30 -3.60
N LYS A 115 -13.92 5.65 -2.32
CA LYS A 115 -13.01 5.44 -1.18
C LYS A 115 -13.64 4.54 -0.10
N LEU A 116 -14.43 3.54 -0.50
CA LEU A 116 -15.12 2.63 0.43
C LEU A 116 -14.17 1.63 1.13
N TYR A 117 -12.99 1.39 0.53
CA TYR A 117 -11.95 0.50 1.05
C TYR A 117 -10.63 1.28 1.12
N ASP A 118 -9.83 1.00 2.16
CA ASP A 118 -8.55 1.68 2.36
C ASP A 118 -7.49 1.14 1.37
N LEU A 119 -7.43 -0.19 1.16
CA LEU A 119 -6.59 -0.84 0.15
C LEU A 119 -7.41 -1.26 -1.07
N ARG A 120 -7.22 -0.55 -2.18
CA ARG A 120 -7.93 -0.75 -3.46
C ARG A 120 -6.97 -1.24 -4.53
N VAL A 121 -7.04 -2.53 -4.85
CA VAL A 121 -6.18 -3.20 -5.84
C VAL A 121 -6.86 -3.18 -7.22
N LEU A 122 -6.09 -2.91 -8.28
CA LEU A 122 -6.46 -3.23 -9.66
C LEU A 122 -5.63 -4.42 -10.15
N LEU A 123 -6.26 -5.58 -10.24
CA LEU A 123 -5.63 -6.81 -10.70
C LEU A 123 -5.83 -6.97 -12.22
N VAL A 124 -4.75 -6.82 -12.98
CA VAL A 124 -4.76 -6.81 -14.44
C VAL A 124 -4.18 -8.09 -15.02
N GLN A 125 -5.00 -8.83 -15.77
CA GLN A 125 -4.53 -9.99 -16.53
C GLN A 125 -3.92 -9.56 -17.88
N VAL A 126 -2.65 -9.88 -18.07
CA VAL A 126 -1.84 -9.56 -19.26
C VAL A 126 -2.04 -10.63 -20.34
N ASP A 127 -3.15 -10.53 -21.07
CA ASP A 127 -3.62 -11.53 -22.04
C ASP A 127 -3.49 -11.08 -23.52
N THR A 128 -2.63 -10.09 -23.79
CA THR A 128 -2.47 -9.40 -25.08
C THR A 128 -0.98 -9.25 -25.41
N LYS A 129 -0.61 -9.39 -26.70
CA LYS A 129 0.80 -9.39 -27.15
C LYS A 129 1.54 -8.07 -26.90
N ASP A 130 0.83 -6.94 -27.01
CA ASP A 130 1.40 -5.60 -26.94
C ASP A 130 0.86 -4.82 -25.70
N PRO A 131 1.25 -5.22 -24.47
CA PRO A 131 0.66 -4.67 -23.25
C PRO A 131 1.13 -3.25 -22.92
N ASN A 132 2.23 -2.78 -23.52
CA ASN A 132 2.93 -1.54 -23.13
C ASN A 132 2.04 -0.29 -23.18
N TYR A 133 1.19 -0.14 -24.21
CA TYR A 133 0.30 1.01 -24.35
C TYR A 133 -0.83 1.01 -23.30
N PRO A 134 -1.67 -0.04 -23.17
CA PRO A 134 -2.72 -0.06 -22.16
C PRO A 134 -2.16 -0.07 -20.73
N LEU A 135 -1.02 -0.72 -20.45
CA LEU A 135 -0.38 -0.65 -19.12
C LEU A 135 0.12 0.76 -18.78
N LYS A 136 0.61 1.54 -19.76
CA LYS A 136 0.97 2.96 -19.54
C LYS A 136 -0.26 3.80 -19.19
N HIS A 137 -1.42 3.53 -19.80
CA HIS A 137 -2.68 4.18 -19.46
C HIS A 137 -3.16 3.78 -18.06
N LEU A 138 -3.27 2.47 -17.78
CA LEU A 138 -3.77 1.94 -16.51
C LEU A 138 -2.88 2.34 -15.31
N THR A 139 -1.56 2.36 -15.48
CA THR A 139 -0.63 2.91 -14.46
C THR A 139 -0.96 4.37 -14.13
N ARG A 140 -1.22 5.21 -15.15
CA ARG A 140 -1.59 6.61 -14.93
C ARG A 140 -2.95 6.74 -14.22
N VAL A 141 -3.93 5.90 -14.54
CA VAL A 141 -5.24 5.88 -13.85
C VAL A 141 -5.06 5.49 -12.38
N CYS A 142 -4.31 4.42 -12.08
CA CYS A 142 -4.07 3.96 -10.72
C CYS A 142 -3.36 5.01 -9.85
N LEU A 143 -2.34 5.69 -10.40
CA LEU A 143 -1.63 6.78 -9.73
C LEU A 143 -2.51 8.01 -9.45
N LEU A 144 -3.54 8.27 -10.26
CA LEU A 144 -4.48 9.39 -10.07
C LEU A 144 -5.66 9.04 -9.16
N THR A 145 -5.84 7.77 -8.80
CA THR A 145 -7.01 7.28 -8.03
C THR A 145 -6.63 6.60 -6.71
N ASP A 146 -5.35 6.70 -6.32
CA ASP A 146 -4.72 6.06 -5.15
C ASP A 146 -4.94 4.52 -5.11
N MET A 147 -4.74 3.84 -6.25
CA MET A 147 -4.92 2.38 -6.39
C MET A 147 -3.62 1.63 -6.64
N THR A 148 -3.52 0.41 -6.09
CA THR A 148 -2.37 -0.49 -6.30
C THR A 148 -2.59 -1.31 -7.58
N LEU A 149 -1.84 -1.00 -8.64
CA LEU A 149 -1.81 -1.83 -9.86
C LEU A 149 -1.00 -3.10 -9.62
N ILE A 150 -1.57 -4.27 -9.93
CA ILE A 150 -0.89 -5.57 -9.90
C ILE A 150 -1.14 -6.29 -11.22
N LEU A 151 -0.09 -6.89 -11.78
CA LEU A 151 -0.15 -7.61 -13.05
C LEU A 151 -0.09 -9.11 -12.81
N ALA A 152 -0.85 -9.87 -13.61
CA ALA A 152 -0.78 -11.33 -13.66
C ALA A 152 -0.76 -11.79 -15.13
N TRP A 153 0.13 -12.71 -15.48
CA TRP A 153 0.29 -13.23 -16.85
C TRP A 153 -0.69 -14.36 -17.18
N ASN A 154 -1.28 -14.98 -16.16
CA ASN A 154 -2.20 -16.10 -16.28
C ASN A 154 -3.26 -16.05 -15.13
N PRO A 155 -4.40 -16.76 -15.24
CA PRO A 155 -5.45 -16.71 -14.22
C PRO A 155 -5.06 -17.41 -12.90
N GLU A 156 -4.06 -18.29 -12.91
CA GLU A 156 -3.56 -19.00 -11.71
C GLU A 156 -2.78 -18.05 -10.80
N GLU A 157 -1.90 -17.23 -11.39
CA GLU A 157 -1.19 -16.14 -10.71
C GLU A 157 -2.18 -15.10 -10.17
N ALA A 158 -3.20 -14.74 -10.96
CA ALA A 158 -4.24 -13.81 -10.52
C ALA A 158 -5.04 -14.35 -9.31
N ALA A 159 -5.39 -15.63 -9.31
CA ALA A 159 -6.01 -16.28 -8.15
C ALA A 159 -5.07 -16.34 -6.95
N LYS A 160 -3.81 -16.74 -7.15
CA LYS A 160 -2.79 -16.81 -6.09
C LYS A 160 -2.50 -15.46 -5.45
N ILE A 161 -2.60 -14.35 -6.19
CA ILE A 161 -2.53 -12.99 -5.64
C ILE A 161 -3.71 -12.73 -4.69
N ILE A 162 -4.94 -13.09 -5.07
CA ILE A 162 -6.14 -12.94 -4.22
C ILE A 162 -6.03 -13.82 -2.96
N GLU A 163 -5.57 -15.06 -3.08
CA GLU A 163 -5.28 -15.95 -1.94
C GLU A 163 -4.19 -15.39 -1.02
N THR A 164 -3.16 -14.76 -1.60
CA THR A 164 -2.09 -14.11 -0.83
C THR A 164 -2.65 -12.93 -0.05
N TYR A 165 -3.48 -12.07 -0.65
CA TYR A 165 -4.13 -10.98 0.10
C TYR A 165 -5.01 -11.48 1.24
N LYS A 166 -5.86 -12.49 1.01
CA LYS A 166 -6.73 -13.01 2.08
C LYS A 166 -5.93 -13.69 3.19
N SER A 167 -4.94 -14.52 2.83
CA SER A 167 -4.11 -15.24 3.82
C SER A 167 -3.10 -14.32 4.55
N PHE A 168 -3.02 -13.04 4.21
CA PHE A 168 -2.22 -12.04 4.92
C PHE A 168 -3.09 -11.02 5.70
N GLU A 169 -4.43 -11.09 5.65
CA GLU A 169 -5.36 -10.16 6.35
C GLU A 169 -5.05 -10.00 7.86
N TYR A 170 -4.55 -11.05 8.51
CA TYR A 170 -4.23 -11.09 9.94
C TYR A 170 -2.75 -11.38 10.24
N LYS A 171 -1.85 -11.28 9.26
CA LYS A 171 -0.42 -11.53 9.49
C LYS A 171 0.30 -10.26 10.00
N PRO A 172 1.16 -10.37 11.02
CA PRO A 172 1.93 -9.22 11.52
C PRO A 172 3.02 -8.79 10.51
N PRO A 173 3.53 -7.54 10.63
CA PRO A 173 4.53 -6.99 9.69
C PRO A 173 5.94 -7.60 9.84
N ASP A 174 6.15 -8.57 10.73
CA ASP A 174 7.43 -9.20 11.10
C ASP A 174 8.25 -9.75 9.91
N MET A 175 7.60 -10.07 8.79
CA MET A 175 8.28 -10.50 7.56
C MET A 175 8.88 -9.33 6.73
N ILE A 176 8.47 -8.10 7.01
CA ILE A 176 8.86 -6.86 6.32
C ILE A 176 9.74 -5.98 7.22
N MET A 177 9.60 -6.10 8.56
CA MET A 177 10.44 -5.40 9.53
C MET A 177 11.93 -5.77 9.37
N GLU A 178 12.80 -4.79 9.60
CA GLU A 178 14.24 -5.03 9.64
C GLU A 178 14.58 -6.01 10.76
N LYS A 179 15.14 -7.16 10.40
CA LYS A 179 15.66 -8.13 11.37
C LYS A 179 16.98 -7.61 11.93
N THR A 180 16.89 -6.78 12.96
CA THR A 180 18.05 -6.27 13.69
C THR A 180 18.86 -7.45 14.24
N GLU A 181 19.99 -7.77 13.60
CA GLU A 181 20.89 -8.84 14.04
C GLU A 181 21.33 -8.53 15.48
N SER A 182 21.03 -9.41 16.44
CA SER A 182 21.24 -9.11 17.86
C SER A 182 22.72 -9.16 18.26
N ASP A 183 23.47 -10.08 17.66
CA ASP A 183 24.86 -10.37 17.96
C ASP A 183 25.82 -9.24 17.50
N SER A 184 26.56 -8.70 18.46
CA SER A 184 27.62 -7.71 18.27
C SER A 184 28.70 -8.15 17.26
N HIS A 185 29.02 -9.44 17.17
CA HIS A 185 29.99 -9.95 16.21
C HIS A 185 29.49 -9.76 14.77
N ILE A 186 28.21 -10.08 14.50
CA ILE A 186 27.63 -9.90 13.16
C ILE A 186 27.51 -8.41 12.81
N LYS A 187 27.11 -7.56 13.77
CA LYS A 187 27.13 -6.09 13.59
C LYS A 187 28.51 -5.56 13.19
N LEU A 188 29.57 -6.02 13.86
CA LEU A 188 30.95 -5.63 13.55
C LEU A 188 31.43 -6.15 12.19
N VAL A 189 31.10 -7.40 11.83
CA VAL A 189 31.40 -7.96 10.50
C VAL A 189 30.65 -7.19 9.40
N SER A 190 29.39 -6.82 9.63
CA SER A 190 28.59 -6.00 8.72
C SER A 190 29.19 -4.60 8.56
N ALA A 191 29.55 -3.95 9.67
CA ALA A 191 30.18 -2.62 9.67
C ALA A 191 31.51 -2.60 8.91
N LEU A 192 32.39 -3.61 9.09
CA LEU A 192 33.62 -3.73 8.31
C LEU A 192 33.37 -4.05 6.83
N THR A 193 32.36 -4.89 6.52
CA THR A 193 31.98 -5.24 5.14
C THR A 193 31.40 -4.05 4.37
N SER A 194 30.93 -3.00 5.05
CA SER A 194 30.53 -1.74 4.40
C SER A 194 31.70 -1.03 3.68
N ILE A 195 32.95 -1.29 4.11
CA ILE A 195 34.14 -0.71 3.50
C ILE A 195 34.43 -1.45 2.19
N ARG A 196 34.27 -0.75 1.06
CA ARG A 196 34.51 -1.28 -0.29
C ARG A 196 35.87 -1.97 -0.38
N SER A 197 35.86 -3.27 -0.73
CA SER A 197 36.98 -4.23 -0.81
C SER A 197 37.25 -5.12 0.42
N ILE A 198 36.43 -5.03 1.48
CA ILE A 198 36.46 -5.96 2.62
C ILE A 198 35.29 -6.94 2.47
N ASN A 199 35.58 -8.24 2.44
CA ASN A 199 34.57 -9.29 2.43
C ASN A 199 34.27 -9.77 3.86
N LYS A 200 33.15 -10.49 4.07
CA LYS A 200 32.82 -11.10 5.37
C LYS A 200 33.97 -11.94 5.94
N THR A 201 34.69 -12.69 5.10
CA THR A 201 35.88 -13.48 5.51
C THR A 201 37.02 -12.59 6.02
N ASP A 202 37.30 -11.47 5.33
CA ASP A 202 38.34 -10.52 5.75
C ASP A 202 37.99 -9.88 7.09
N ALA A 203 36.72 -9.49 7.26
CA ALA A 203 36.20 -8.92 8.50
C ALA A 203 36.28 -9.91 9.68
N SER A 204 35.87 -11.17 9.47
CA SER A 204 36.02 -12.21 10.51
C SER A 204 37.49 -12.48 10.86
N THR A 205 38.41 -12.51 9.89
CA THR A 205 39.85 -12.65 10.16
C THR A 205 40.39 -11.45 10.96
N LEU A 206 39.98 -10.22 10.61
CA LEU A 206 40.35 -9.02 11.36
C LEU A 206 39.83 -9.05 12.81
N LEU A 207 38.58 -9.48 13.03
CA LEU A 207 38.04 -9.67 14.37
C LEU A 207 38.79 -10.75 15.15
N SER A 208 39.06 -11.91 14.55
CA SER A 208 39.79 -13.00 15.22
C SER A 208 41.24 -12.64 15.55
N ASN A 209 41.91 -11.83 14.72
CA ASN A 209 43.31 -11.46 14.94
C ASN A 209 43.48 -10.30 15.94
N TYR A 210 42.63 -9.27 15.87
CA TYR A 210 42.73 -8.09 16.73
C TYR A 210 41.80 -8.11 17.96
N GLY A 211 40.76 -8.95 17.96
CA GLY A 211 39.78 -9.11 19.05
C GLY A 211 38.86 -7.92 19.32
N SER A 212 39.10 -6.74 18.73
CA SER A 212 38.31 -5.54 18.97
C SER A 212 38.46 -4.52 17.84
N LEU A 213 37.40 -3.75 17.58
CA LEU A 213 37.41 -2.68 16.57
C LEU A 213 38.41 -1.56 16.90
N GLU A 214 38.60 -1.25 18.19
CA GLU A 214 39.58 -0.25 18.64
C GLU A 214 41.01 -0.62 18.21
N LYS A 215 41.41 -1.89 18.36
CA LYS A 215 42.73 -2.37 17.92
C LYS A 215 42.86 -2.37 16.39
N ILE A 216 41.77 -2.61 15.64
CA ILE A 216 41.76 -2.48 14.17
C ILE A 216 41.94 -1.01 13.75
N ILE A 217 41.28 -0.06 14.43
CA ILE A 217 41.41 1.38 14.17
C ILE A 217 42.83 1.86 14.50
N LYS A 218 43.41 1.42 15.62
CA LYS A 218 44.79 1.79 16.03
C LYS A 218 45.89 1.04 15.27
N ALA A 219 45.57 0.10 14.39
CA ALA A 219 46.55 -0.67 13.65
C ALA A 219 47.15 0.12 12.47
N THR A 220 48.47 0.00 12.29
CA THR A 220 49.15 0.58 11.12
C THR A 220 48.78 -0.19 9.84
N GLN A 221 48.81 0.50 8.70
CA GLN A 221 48.61 -0.08 7.37
C GLN A 221 49.43 -1.37 7.13
N HIS A 222 50.67 -1.42 7.62
CA HIS A 222 51.53 -2.60 7.53
C HIS A 222 51.08 -3.75 8.45
N SER A 223 50.60 -3.45 9.67
CA SER A 223 50.06 -4.46 10.58
C SER A 223 48.79 -5.09 10.00
N LEU A 224 47.89 -4.26 9.43
CA LEU A 224 46.69 -4.74 8.75
C LEU A 224 47.05 -5.66 7.57
N ALA A 225 48.04 -5.28 6.76
CA ALA A 225 48.52 -6.10 5.63
C ALA A 225 49.23 -7.41 6.02
N LEU A 226 49.54 -7.61 7.30
CA LEU A 226 50.07 -8.86 7.84
C LEU A 226 48.97 -9.91 8.12
N CYS A 227 47.69 -9.52 8.08
CA CYS A 227 46.58 -10.43 8.36
C CYS A 227 46.37 -11.43 7.21
N PRO A 228 46.17 -12.74 7.49
CA PRO A 228 46.08 -13.75 6.45
C PRO A 228 44.88 -13.48 5.51
N GLY A 229 45.15 -13.39 4.21
CA GLY A 229 44.16 -13.05 3.18
C GLY A 229 43.94 -11.54 2.95
N LEU A 230 44.39 -10.66 3.86
CA LEU A 230 44.21 -9.21 3.74
C LEU A 230 45.37 -8.55 2.96
N GLY A 231 45.45 -8.82 1.66
CA GLY A 231 46.49 -8.25 0.80
C GLY A 231 46.59 -6.71 0.84
N GLN A 232 47.79 -6.18 0.59
CA GLN A 232 48.17 -4.76 0.72
C GLN A 232 47.12 -3.74 0.23
N GLN A 233 46.44 -4.00 -0.89
CA GLN A 233 45.39 -3.09 -1.41
C GLN A 233 44.16 -3.01 -0.50
N LYS A 234 43.74 -4.13 0.13
CA LYS A 234 42.64 -4.15 1.12
C LYS A 234 43.04 -3.40 2.39
N ALA A 235 44.22 -3.71 2.92
CA ALA A 235 44.77 -3.04 4.11
C ALA A 235 44.89 -1.52 3.91
N THR A 236 45.36 -1.08 2.73
CA THR A 236 45.43 0.35 2.36
C THR A 236 44.04 1.00 2.30
N ARG A 237 43.04 0.33 1.71
CA ARG A 237 41.66 0.86 1.62
C ARG A 237 40.97 0.90 2.99
N LEU A 238 41.17 -0.11 3.83
CA LEU A 238 40.71 -0.13 5.22
C LEU A 238 41.34 1.01 6.03
N TYR A 239 42.67 1.13 6.03
CA TYR A 239 43.38 2.17 6.76
C TYR A 239 42.93 3.56 6.35
N ASN A 240 42.82 3.83 5.04
CA ASN A 240 42.33 5.09 4.52
C ASN A 240 40.86 5.35 4.88
N ALA A 241 39.98 4.34 4.85
CA ALA A 241 38.57 4.51 5.22
C ALA A 241 38.38 4.87 6.70
N LEU A 242 39.29 4.44 7.58
CA LEU A 242 39.26 4.76 9.01
C LEU A 242 39.97 6.09 9.37
N HIS A 243 40.96 6.52 8.59
CA HIS A 243 41.82 7.67 8.92
C HIS A 243 41.65 8.90 8.00
N THR A 244 40.90 8.81 6.90
CA THR A 244 40.64 9.98 6.05
C THR A 244 39.66 10.93 6.76
N PRO A 245 39.96 12.23 6.90
CA PRO A 245 39.03 13.18 7.51
C PRO A 245 37.76 13.32 6.67
N PHE A 246 36.59 13.31 7.31
CA PHE A 246 35.29 13.49 6.65
C PHE A 246 35.18 14.84 5.93
N LEU A 247 35.75 15.88 6.51
CA LEU A 247 35.90 17.18 5.87
C LEU A 247 37.16 17.19 5.01
N LYS A 248 37.05 17.68 3.77
CA LYS A 248 38.23 18.09 2.99
C LYS A 248 38.99 19.12 3.82
N SER A 249 40.28 18.88 4.08
CA SER A 249 41.13 19.91 4.67
C SER A 249 41.15 21.12 3.75
N ASP A 250 40.96 22.31 4.33
CA ASP A 250 40.70 23.54 3.59
C ASP A 250 41.99 24.09 2.96
N LYS A 251 42.46 23.38 1.94
CA LYS A 251 43.68 23.67 1.19
C LYS A 251 43.45 24.90 0.30
N LYS A 252 43.44 26.08 0.93
CA LYS A 252 43.74 27.36 0.28
C LYS A 252 45.19 27.37 -0.23
N GLN A 253 45.44 26.61 -1.30
CA GLN A 253 46.49 26.98 -2.23
C GLN A 253 46.08 28.32 -2.86
N LYS A 254 46.60 29.44 -2.31
CA LYS A 254 46.61 30.73 -2.99
C LYS A 254 47.37 30.53 -4.32
N THR A 255 46.64 30.30 -5.42
CA THR A 255 47.19 30.23 -6.79
C THR A 255 46.90 31.54 -7.51
N GLY A 256 47.77 31.90 -8.46
CA GLY A 256 47.73 33.21 -9.10
C GLY A 256 48.18 34.37 -8.20
N ILE A 257 47.69 35.56 -8.51
CA ILE A 257 48.22 36.87 -8.06
C ILE A 257 48.09 37.06 -6.54
N ALA A 258 47.13 36.39 -5.89
CA ALA A 258 46.86 36.50 -4.45
C ALA A 258 48.03 36.09 -3.51
N LYS A 259 49.14 35.56 -4.06
CA LYS A 259 50.41 35.33 -3.34
C LYS A 259 51.22 36.61 -3.06
N TYR A 260 50.94 37.71 -3.75
CA TYR A 260 51.74 38.94 -3.72
C TYR A 260 51.03 40.14 -3.06
N PHE A 261 49.94 39.88 -2.34
CA PHE A 261 49.10 40.89 -1.68
C PHE A 261 48.92 40.60 -0.19
N ASP A 262 50.03 40.33 0.51
CA ASP A 262 50.12 40.45 1.96
C ASP A 262 51.41 41.26 2.26
N VAL A 263 51.27 42.42 2.91
CA VAL A 263 52.33 43.30 3.43
C VAL A 263 51.89 43.74 4.83
#